data_AF-A0A9E2KLB6-F1
#
_entry.id   AF-A0A9E2KLB6-F1
#
_cell.length_a   1.000
_cell.length_b   1.000
_cell.length_c   1.000
_cell.angle_alpha   90.00
_cell.angle_beta   90.00
_cell.angle_gamma   90.00
#
_symmetry.space_group_name_H-M   'P 1'
#
loop_
_entity.id
_entity.type
_entity.pdbx_description
1 polymer ?
#
loop_
_entity_poly.entity_id
_entity_poly.type
_entity_poly.pdbx_seq_one_letter_code
_entity_poly.pdbx_strand_id
1 'polypeptide(L)'
;MAIKKVVKSSVSQQVFDQLREQILAGDWKPGDKLPSENELAAQFGVSRVTVRNALQKLSGLGLLETHFGEGSFVRGAGAEAALNQLVPLLYLGRETLRDILTFRRVVEGPICEIACRRATDREIDQLRQLLAGMERAGGDLAAFARADSAFHCALARLTRSRMMQQ
;
A
#
# COMPACT_ATOMS: atom_id res chain seq x y z
N MET A 1 -19.47 -24.48 -19.57
CA MET A 1 -18.34 -24.35 -18.64
C MET A 1 -17.47 -23.18 -19.10
N ALA A 2 -17.21 -22.19 -18.25
CA ALA A 2 -16.34 -21.07 -18.60
C ALA A 2 -14.91 -21.34 -18.08
N ILE A 3 -13.96 -21.44 -19.01
CA ILE A 3 -12.53 -21.61 -18.68
C ILE A 3 -12.02 -20.27 -18.13
N LYS A 4 -11.51 -20.26 -16.89
CA LYS A 4 -10.88 -19.07 -16.30
C LYS A 4 -9.48 -18.87 -16.87
N LYS A 5 -9.14 -17.63 -17.21
CA LYS A 5 -7.81 -17.26 -17.74
C LYS A 5 -6.76 -17.37 -16.63
N VAL A 6 -5.66 -18.07 -16.92
CA VAL A 6 -4.52 -18.20 -16.00
C VAL A 6 -3.74 -16.88 -15.97
N VAL A 7 -3.52 -16.36 -14.77
CA VAL A 7 -2.63 -15.21 -14.54
C VAL A 7 -1.21 -15.74 -14.38
N LYS A 8 -0.30 -15.38 -15.29
CA LYS A 8 1.12 -15.76 -15.19
C LYS A 8 1.80 -14.89 -14.14
N SER A 9 2.34 -15.48 -13.06
CA SER A 9 3.23 -14.79 -12.13
C SER A 9 4.68 -15.01 -12.57
N SER A 10 5.50 -13.95 -12.50
CA SER A 10 6.93 -14.09 -12.73
C SER A 10 7.61 -14.73 -11.51
N VAL A 11 8.75 -15.40 -11.71
CA VAL A 11 9.52 -15.99 -10.60
C VAL A 11 9.90 -14.91 -9.56
N SER A 12 10.22 -13.69 -10.02
CA SER A 12 10.49 -12.55 -9.13
C SER A 12 9.27 -12.16 -8.30
N GLN A 13 8.06 -12.29 -8.85
CA GLN A 13 6.82 -12.03 -8.11
C GLN A 13 6.60 -13.09 -7.03
N GLN A 14 6.86 -14.36 -7.32
CA GLN A 14 6.72 -15.45 -6.35
C GLN A 14 7.71 -15.30 -5.18
N VAL A 15 8.97 -14.95 -5.46
CA VAL A 15 9.99 -14.66 -4.43
C VAL A 15 9.56 -13.47 -3.57
N PHE A 16 9.05 -12.41 -4.19
CA PHE A 16 8.52 -11.25 -3.49
C PHE A 16 7.37 -11.63 -2.54
N ASP A 17 6.40 -12.42 -3.02
CA ASP A 17 5.22 -12.78 -2.23
C ASP A 17 5.61 -13.62 -1.00
N GLN A 18 6.52 -14.60 -1.15
CA GLN A 18 7.00 -15.42 -0.04
C GLN A 18 7.81 -14.62 1.00
N LEU A 19 8.73 -13.76 0.55
CA LEU A 19 9.49 -12.90 1.46
C LEU A 19 8.57 -11.95 2.22
N ARG A 20 7.58 -11.36 1.53
CA ARG A 20 6.59 -10.50 2.17
C ARG A 20 5.81 -11.25 3.25
N GLU A 21 5.31 -12.45 2.94
CA GLU A 21 4.53 -13.24 3.89
C GLU A 21 5.31 -13.53 5.18
N GLN A 22 6.58 -13.92 5.07
CA GLN A 22 7.45 -14.17 6.24
C GLN A 22 7.71 -12.90 7.06
N ILE A 23 7.95 -11.76 6.40
CA ILE A 23 8.10 -10.46 7.08
C ILE A 23 6.81 -10.11 7.85
N LEU A 24 5.64 -10.29 7.23
CA LEU A 24 4.34 -9.97 7.85
C LEU A 24 3.94 -10.96 8.94
N ALA A 25 4.34 -12.22 8.81
CA ALA A 25 4.16 -13.25 9.85
C ALA A 25 5.03 -12.98 11.10
N GLY A 26 6.05 -12.12 10.97
CA GLY A 26 6.96 -11.79 12.05
C GLY A 26 8.12 -12.77 12.19
N ASP A 27 8.38 -13.59 11.17
CA ASP A 27 9.56 -14.49 11.12
C ASP A 27 10.86 -13.67 11.15
N TRP A 28 10.81 -12.44 10.64
CA TRP A 28 11.84 -11.42 10.82
C TRP A 28 11.27 -10.20 11.53
N LYS A 29 11.97 -9.76 12.57
CA LYS A 29 11.58 -8.61 13.39
C LYS A 29 12.15 -7.31 12.78
N PRO A 30 11.53 -6.16 13.09
CA PRO A 30 12.14 -4.86 12.88
C PRO A 30 13.61 -4.79 13.28
N GLY A 31 14.47 -4.35 12.35
CA GLY A 31 15.91 -4.27 12.52
C GLY A 31 16.68 -5.54 12.16
N ASP A 32 16.00 -6.67 11.93
CA ASP A 32 16.66 -7.90 11.52
C ASP A 32 17.24 -7.76 10.11
N LYS A 33 18.45 -8.27 9.95
CA LYS A 33 19.13 -8.35 8.66
C LYS A 33 18.65 -9.58 7.90
N LEU A 34 18.19 -9.39 6.67
CA LEU A 34 17.86 -10.51 5.79
C LEU A 34 19.15 -11.25 5.35
N PRO A 35 19.05 -12.54 4.99
CA PRO A 35 20.12 -13.22 4.30
C PRO A 35 20.52 -12.46 3.03
N SER A 36 21.78 -12.58 2.63
CA SER A 36 22.30 -11.91 1.44
C SER A 36 21.57 -12.35 0.17
N GLU A 37 21.64 -11.53 -0.88
CA GLU A 37 21.05 -11.87 -2.19
C GLU A 37 21.52 -13.24 -2.72
N ASN A 38 22.75 -13.65 -2.40
CA ASN A 38 23.32 -14.93 -2.82
C ASN A 38 22.72 -16.09 -2.02
N GLU A 39 22.56 -15.94 -0.70
CA GLU A 39 21.95 -16.96 0.16
C GLU A 39 20.48 -17.15 -0.18
N LEU A 40 19.73 -16.06 -0.34
CA LEU A 40 18.34 -16.11 -0.78
C LEU A 40 18.22 -16.73 -2.17
N ALA A 41 19.11 -16.40 -3.10
CA ALA A 41 19.11 -17.01 -4.43
C ALA A 41 19.31 -18.53 -4.38
N ALA A 42 20.23 -19.00 -3.51
CA ALA A 42 20.46 -20.42 -3.29
C ALA A 42 19.24 -21.11 -2.64
N GLN A 43 18.63 -20.49 -1.63
CA GLN A 43 17.45 -21.03 -0.93
C GLN A 43 16.22 -21.12 -1.84
N PHE A 44 15.97 -20.08 -2.64
CA PHE A 44 14.84 -20.07 -3.57
C PHE A 44 15.13 -20.84 -4.88
N GLY A 45 16.39 -21.19 -5.16
CA GLY A 45 16.77 -21.84 -6.42
C GLY A 45 16.61 -20.93 -7.63
N VAL A 46 16.85 -19.63 -7.48
CA VAL A 46 16.63 -18.60 -8.53
C VAL A 46 17.89 -17.77 -8.77
N SER A 47 17.87 -16.93 -9.80
CA SER A 47 18.98 -16.00 -10.04
C SER A 47 19.07 -14.90 -8.98
N ARG A 48 20.28 -14.44 -8.69
CA ARG A 48 20.52 -13.27 -7.82
C ARG A 48 19.76 -12.01 -8.28
N VAL A 49 19.61 -11.81 -9.58
CA VAL A 49 18.86 -10.67 -10.16
C VAL A 49 17.38 -10.76 -9.81
N THR A 50 16.81 -11.97 -9.83
CA THR A 50 15.41 -12.24 -9.44
C THR A 50 15.16 -11.85 -8.00
N VAL A 51 16.06 -12.23 -7.09
CA VAL A 51 16.01 -11.86 -5.66
C VAL A 51 16.14 -10.35 -5.49
N ARG A 52 17.13 -9.73 -6.14
CA ARG A 52 17.33 -8.28 -6.06
C ARG A 52 16.09 -7.51 -6.45
N ASN A 53 15.42 -7.90 -7.54
CA ASN A 53 14.19 -7.26 -7.98
C ASN A 53 13.05 -7.41 -6.96
N ALA A 54 12.96 -8.57 -6.29
CA ALA A 54 12.00 -8.78 -5.22
C ALA A 54 12.30 -7.89 -4.00
N LEU A 55 13.57 -7.84 -3.57
CA LEU A 55 14.01 -6.99 -2.46
C LEU A 55 13.78 -5.50 -2.76
N GLN A 56 14.10 -5.04 -3.97
CA GLN A 56 13.83 -3.66 -4.39
C GLN A 56 12.35 -3.30 -4.33
N LYS A 57 11.46 -4.22 -4.74
CA LYS A 57 10.01 -4.03 -4.59
C LYS A 57 9.59 -3.94 -3.12
N LEU A 58 10.12 -4.81 -2.25
CA LEU A 58 9.84 -4.76 -0.81
C LEU A 58 10.34 -3.45 -0.17
N SER A 59 11.51 -2.97 -0.58
CA SER A 59 12.01 -1.65 -0.17
C SER A 59 11.14 -0.51 -0.70
N GLY A 60 10.65 -0.59 -1.93
CA GLY A 60 9.69 0.37 -2.49
C GLY A 60 8.35 0.42 -1.73
N LEU A 61 7.96 -0.69 -1.10
CA LEU A 61 6.80 -0.76 -0.20
C LEU A 61 7.12 -0.35 1.25
N GLY A 62 8.37 0.03 1.55
CA GLY A 62 8.79 0.43 2.87
C GLY A 62 8.87 -0.70 3.90
N LEU A 63 8.84 -1.96 3.46
CA LEU A 63 8.99 -3.14 4.33
C LEU A 63 10.45 -3.41 4.68
N LEU A 64 11.37 -3.01 3.79
CA LEU A 64 12.80 -3.18 3.95
C LEU A 64 13.54 -1.85 3.73
N GLU A 65 14.69 -1.71 4.36
CA GLU A 65 15.70 -0.72 4.01
C GLU A 65 16.97 -1.42 3.51
N THR A 66 17.56 -0.93 2.42
CA THR A 66 18.79 -1.52 1.85
C THR A 66 19.94 -0.54 2.07
N HIS A 67 20.95 -0.98 2.81
CA HIS A 67 22.18 -0.24 3.06
C HIS A 67 23.26 -0.73 2.09
N PHE A 68 23.88 0.21 1.36
CA PHE A 68 24.87 -0.13 0.34
C PHE A 68 26.06 -0.87 0.97
N GLY A 69 26.36 -2.07 0.46
CA GLY A 69 27.45 -2.92 0.96
C GLY A 69 27.14 -3.69 2.24
N GLU A 70 26.08 -3.34 2.98
CA GLU A 70 25.74 -3.98 4.24
C GLU A 70 24.63 -5.02 4.10
N GLY A 71 23.62 -4.78 3.25
CA GLY A 71 22.51 -5.70 3.02
C GLY A 71 21.13 -5.05 3.19
N SER A 72 20.09 -5.88 3.30
CA SER A 72 18.71 -5.43 3.50
C SER A 72 18.24 -5.76 4.91
N PHE A 73 17.56 -4.82 5.55
CA PHE A 73 17.06 -4.91 6.91
C PHE A 73 15.54 -4.72 6.94
N VAL A 74 14.85 -5.42 7.84
CA VAL A 74 13.41 -5.23 8.04
C VAL A 74 13.16 -3.88 8.68
N ARG A 75 12.36 -3.06 8.01
CA ARG A 75 12.03 -1.74 8.53
C ARG A 75 11.02 -1.89 9.67
N GLY A 76 11.26 -1.17 10.77
CA GLY A 76 10.31 -1.14 11.88
C GLY A 76 8.99 -0.49 11.50
N ALA A 77 7.89 -1.11 11.90
CA ALA A 77 6.55 -0.54 11.82
C ALA A 77 6.43 0.65 12.79
N GLY A 78 6.99 1.80 12.44
CA GLY A 78 6.47 3.07 12.97
C GLY A 78 5.00 3.21 12.54
N ALA A 79 4.20 4.00 13.25
CA ALA A 79 2.78 4.23 12.90
C ALA A 79 2.58 4.57 11.40
N GLU A 80 3.56 5.23 10.81
CA GLU A 80 3.68 5.62 9.41
C GLU A 80 3.93 4.43 8.45
N ALA A 81 4.68 3.40 8.89
CA ALA A 81 4.87 2.15 8.14
C ALA A 81 3.69 1.19 8.32
N ALA A 82 3.00 1.17 9.47
CA ALA A 82 1.77 0.40 9.64
C ALA A 82 0.62 0.92 8.74
N LEU A 83 0.50 2.25 8.59
CA LEU A 83 -0.44 2.87 7.64
C LEU A 83 -0.01 2.66 6.18
N ASN A 84 1.28 2.80 5.87
CA ASN A 84 1.81 2.49 4.53
C ASN A 84 1.84 0.98 4.19
N GLN A 85 1.69 0.09 5.17
CA GLN A 85 1.48 -1.35 4.97
C GLN A 85 -0.01 -1.68 4.77
N LEU A 86 -0.90 -0.93 5.42
CA LEU A 86 -2.33 -0.98 5.13
C LEU A 86 -2.60 -0.63 3.67
N VAL A 87 -2.01 0.45 3.14
CA VAL A 87 -2.30 0.91 1.76
C VAL A 87 -2.05 -0.17 0.68
N PRO A 88 -0.97 -0.96 0.66
CA PRO A 88 -0.80 -2.12 -0.21
C PRO A 88 -1.67 -3.32 0.14
N LEU A 89 -1.97 -3.55 1.43
CA LEU A 89 -2.93 -4.57 1.85
C LEU A 89 -4.33 -4.26 1.31
N LEU A 90 -4.72 -2.98 1.17
CA LEU A 90 -5.95 -2.50 0.53
C LEU A 90 -6.08 -2.90 -0.95
N TYR A 91 -4.99 -3.30 -1.62
CA TYR A 91 -5.00 -3.71 -3.04
C TYR A 91 -5.07 -5.23 -3.27
N LEU A 92 -5.21 -6.07 -2.23
CA LEU A 92 -5.11 -7.54 -2.32
C LEU A 92 -6.45 -8.30 -2.12
N GLY A 93 -7.45 -8.05 -2.97
CA GLY A 93 -8.57 -9.00 -3.18
C GLY A 93 -9.97 -8.56 -2.72
N ARG A 94 -10.97 -9.42 -2.96
CA ARG A 94 -12.40 -9.11 -2.69
C ARG A 94 -12.74 -9.01 -1.21
N GLU A 95 -12.08 -9.78 -0.34
CA GLU A 95 -12.27 -9.69 1.12
C GLU A 95 -11.71 -8.37 1.65
N THR A 96 -10.58 -7.92 1.11
CA THR A 96 -9.98 -6.62 1.41
C THR A 96 -10.92 -5.44 1.15
N LEU A 97 -11.59 -5.39 -0.01
CA LEU A 97 -12.49 -4.27 -0.36
C LEU A 97 -13.59 -4.07 0.70
N ARG A 98 -14.11 -5.16 1.27
CA ARG A 98 -15.13 -5.11 2.32
C ARG A 98 -14.58 -4.47 3.59
N ASP A 99 -13.36 -4.81 3.97
CA ASP A 99 -12.72 -4.25 5.15
C ASP A 99 -12.40 -2.77 4.95
N ILE A 100 -11.99 -2.34 3.75
CA ILE A 100 -11.83 -0.91 3.42
C ILE A 100 -13.14 -0.15 3.59
N LEU A 101 -14.22 -0.67 3.00
CA LEU A 101 -15.53 -0.02 3.05
C LEU A 101 -16.07 0.01 4.49
N THR A 102 -15.77 -1.03 5.28
CA THR A 102 -16.10 -1.07 6.71
C THR A 102 -15.32 -0.01 7.49
N PHE A 103 -14.00 0.07 7.28
CA PHE A 103 -13.15 1.10 7.88
C PHE A 103 -13.64 2.51 7.52
N ARG A 104 -13.84 2.79 6.23
CA ARG A 104 -14.36 4.08 5.73
C ARG A 104 -15.66 4.45 6.43
N ARG A 105 -16.60 3.50 6.53
CA ARG A 105 -17.89 3.72 7.19
C ARG A 105 -17.77 4.07 8.68
N VAL A 106 -16.72 3.59 9.36
CA VAL A 106 -16.45 3.92 10.76
C VAL A 106 -15.79 5.30 10.91
N VAL A 107 -14.85 5.64 10.03
CA VAL A 107 -14.03 6.86 10.20
C VAL A 107 -14.54 8.11 9.47
N GLU A 108 -15.21 7.94 8.33
CA GLU A 108 -15.55 9.08 7.46
C GLU A 108 -16.64 9.98 8.01
N GLY A 109 -17.60 9.44 8.77
CA GLY A 109 -18.65 10.25 9.41
C GLY A 109 -18.07 11.35 10.31
N PRO A 110 -17.25 10.99 11.32
CA PRO A 110 -16.55 11.96 12.16
C PRO A 110 -15.61 12.88 11.39
N ILE A 111 -14.91 12.38 10.36
CA ILE A 111 -14.05 13.21 9.51
C ILE A 111 -14.87 14.29 8.81
N CYS A 112 -16.00 13.93 8.18
CA CYS A 112 -16.92 14.85 7.53
C CYS A 112 -17.45 15.90 8.50
N GLU A 113 -17.82 15.51 9.71
CA GLU A 113 -18.31 16.45 10.72
C GLU A 113 -17.25 17.51 11.06
N ILE A 114 -16.00 17.10 11.25
CA ILE A 114 -14.89 18.03 11.52
C ILE A 114 -14.62 18.90 10.29
N ALA A 115 -14.62 18.31 9.09
CA ALA A 115 -14.39 19.02 7.83
C ALA A 115 -15.47 20.10 7.60
N CYS A 116 -16.75 19.78 7.77
CA CYS A 116 -17.85 20.73 7.61
C CYS A 116 -17.72 21.97 8.50
N ARG A 117 -17.12 21.84 9.69
CA ARG A 117 -16.93 22.97 10.62
C ARG A 117 -15.70 23.83 10.31
N ARG A 118 -14.76 23.34 9.51
CA ARG A 118 -13.41 23.93 9.37
C ARG A 118 -13.01 24.25 7.94
N ALA A 119 -13.62 23.59 6.96
CA ALA A 119 -13.27 23.72 5.57
C ALA A 119 -13.51 25.14 5.07
N THR A 120 -12.54 25.66 4.33
CA THR A 120 -12.65 26.91 3.58
C THR A 120 -13.34 26.66 2.25
N ASP A 121 -13.90 27.70 1.64
CA ASP A 121 -14.53 27.60 0.31
C ASP A 121 -13.57 27.02 -0.74
N ARG A 122 -12.29 27.40 -0.68
CA ARG A 122 -11.23 26.88 -1.55
C ARG A 122 -11.03 25.37 -1.38
N GLU A 123 -11.04 24.88 -0.14
CA GLU A 123 -10.90 23.45 0.15
C GLU A 123 -12.14 22.66 -0.32
N ILE A 124 -13.33 23.24 -0.16
CA ILE A 124 -14.58 22.67 -0.68
C ILE A 124 -14.54 22.59 -2.21
N ASP A 125 -14.08 23.63 -2.89
CA ASP A 125 -13.94 23.62 -4.35
C ASP A 125 -12.92 22.59 -4.82
N GLN A 126 -11.83 22.39 -4.07
CA GLN A 126 -10.88 21.32 -4.36
C GLN A 126 -11.53 19.92 -4.24
N LEU A 127 -12.33 19.68 -3.21
CA LEU A 127 -13.07 18.42 -3.06
C LEU A 127 -14.05 18.19 -4.23
N ARG A 128 -14.75 19.25 -4.69
CA ARG A 128 -15.63 19.17 -5.86
C ARG A 128 -14.87 18.79 -7.14
N GLN A 129 -13.69 19.34 -7.34
CA GLN A 129 -12.85 19.00 -8.51
C GLN A 129 -12.38 17.55 -8.48
N LEU A 130 -12.01 17.04 -7.30
CA LEU A 130 -11.61 15.64 -7.11
C LEU A 130 -12.78 14.69 -7.37
N LEU A 131 -13.98 15.03 -6.87
CA LEU A 131 -15.20 14.28 -7.13
C LEU A 131 -15.54 14.24 -8.63
N ALA A 132 -15.49 15.38 -9.33
CA ALA A 132 -15.71 15.45 -10.77
C ALA A 132 -14.63 14.68 -11.56
N GLY A 133 -13.45 14.44 -10.97
CA GLY A 133 -12.43 13.55 -11.53
C GLY A 133 -12.87 12.09 -11.56
N MET A 134 -13.64 11.64 -10.56
CA MET A 134 -14.18 10.28 -10.53
C MET A 134 -15.24 10.07 -11.60
N GLU A 135 -16.14 11.05 -11.78
CA GLU A 135 -17.20 11.00 -12.79
C GLU A 135 -16.63 10.96 -14.21
N ARG A 136 -15.56 11.74 -14.45
CA ARG A 136 -14.85 11.77 -15.75
C ARG A 136 -14.06 10.50 -16.04
N ALA A 137 -13.83 9.62 -15.07
CA ALA A 137 -13.08 8.38 -15.29
C ALA A 137 -13.80 7.43 -16.26
N GLY A 138 -15.12 7.56 -16.45
CA GLY A 138 -15.84 6.98 -17.59
C GLY A 138 -15.69 5.45 -17.77
N GLY A 139 -15.39 4.71 -16.70
CA GLY A 139 -15.16 3.27 -16.73
C GLY A 139 -13.69 2.82 -16.62
N ASP A 140 -12.72 3.75 -16.66
CA ASP A 140 -11.34 3.45 -16.29
C ASP A 140 -11.23 3.27 -14.77
N LEU A 141 -11.17 2.00 -14.35
CA LEU A 141 -11.05 1.59 -12.96
C LEU A 141 -9.80 2.14 -12.27
N ALA A 142 -8.67 2.25 -12.99
CA ALA A 142 -7.42 2.73 -12.41
C ALA A 142 -7.47 4.25 -12.22
N ALA A 143 -8.05 4.98 -13.17
CA ALA A 143 -8.29 6.42 -13.02
C ALA A 143 -9.29 6.72 -11.89
N PHE A 144 -10.38 5.96 -11.82
CA PHE A 144 -11.35 6.07 -10.74
C PHE A 144 -10.71 5.82 -9.37
N ALA A 145 -9.95 4.74 -9.21
CA ALA A 145 -9.29 4.41 -7.93
C ALA A 145 -8.30 5.50 -7.47
N ARG A 146 -7.58 6.14 -8.41
CA ARG A 146 -6.70 7.28 -8.09
C ARG A 146 -7.49 8.50 -7.64
N ALA A 147 -8.59 8.83 -8.34
CA ALA A 147 -9.43 9.97 -8.00
C ALA A 147 -10.16 9.77 -6.66
N ASP A 148 -10.69 8.56 -6.43
CA ASP A 148 -11.29 8.11 -5.16
C ASP A 148 -10.33 8.30 -3.98
N SER A 149 -9.15 7.70 -4.06
CA SER A 149 -8.14 7.83 -3.00
C SER A 149 -7.75 9.30 -2.73
N ALA A 150 -7.55 10.09 -3.78
CA ALA A 150 -7.20 11.51 -3.64
C ALA A 150 -8.29 12.33 -2.93
N PHE A 151 -9.57 12.07 -3.22
CA PHE A 151 -10.70 12.70 -2.54
C PHE A 151 -10.74 12.38 -1.04
N HIS A 152 -10.64 11.09 -0.69
CA HIS A 152 -10.71 10.65 0.71
C HIS A 152 -9.52 11.17 1.53
N CYS A 153 -8.31 11.19 0.96
CA CYS A 153 -7.14 11.80 1.60
C CYS A 153 -7.30 13.33 1.77
N ALA A 154 -7.83 14.03 0.76
CA ALA A 154 -8.10 15.46 0.87
C ALA A 154 -9.11 15.76 1.99
N LEU A 155 -10.16 14.95 2.10
CA LEU A 155 -11.18 15.08 3.14
C LEU A 155 -10.58 14.82 4.54
N ALA A 156 -9.77 13.78 4.70
CA ALA A 156 -9.08 13.48 5.96
C ALA A 156 -8.13 14.60 6.41
N ARG A 157 -7.44 15.26 5.47
CA ARG A 157 -6.54 16.40 5.75
C ARG A 157 -7.27 17.60 6.37
N LEU A 158 -8.56 17.79 6.07
CA LEU A 158 -9.37 18.86 6.65
C LEU A 158 -9.61 18.70 8.15
N THR A 159 -9.39 17.50 8.70
CA THR A 159 -9.38 17.30 10.17
C THR A 159 -8.26 18.08 10.85
N ARG A 160 -7.20 18.44 10.10
CA ARG A 160 -5.96 19.05 10.59
C ARG A 160 -5.22 18.19 11.62
N SER A 161 -5.54 16.91 11.71
CA SER A 161 -4.82 15.94 12.53
C SER A 161 -3.57 15.47 11.80
N ARG A 162 -2.39 15.59 12.43
CA ARG A 162 -1.14 15.09 11.85
C ARG A 162 -1.22 13.60 11.50
N MET A 163 -2.00 12.81 12.24
CA MET A 163 -2.20 11.38 11.99
C MET A 163 -3.08 11.10 10.76
N MET A 164 -3.96 12.03 10.39
CA MET A 164 -4.88 11.91 9.24
C MET A 164 -4.35 12.61 7.98
N GLN A 165 -3.21 13.29 8.08
CA GLN A 165 -2.58 14.04 6.99
C GLN A 165 -1.51 13.24 6.23
N GLN A 166 -1.12 12.10 6.77
CA GLN A 166 -0.10 11.20 6.22
C GLN A 166 -0.70 10.25 5.21
#